data_AF-A0A1X7JAW7-F1
#
_entry.id   AF-A0A1X7JAW7-F1
#
_cell.length_a   1.000
_cell.length_b   1.000
_cell.length_c   1.000
_cell.angle_alpha   90.00
_cell.angle_beta   90.00
_cell.angle_gamma   90.00
#
_symmetry.space_group_name_H-M   'P 1'
#
loop_
_entity.id
_entity.type
_entity.pdbx_description
1 polymer ?
#
loop_
_entity_poly.entity_id
_entity_poly.type
_entity_poly.pdbx_seq_one_letter_code
_entity_poly.pdbx_strand_id
1 'polypeptide(L)'
;MAKRSRPIVAATLAAILALTASGCSLLKPQPPGVVSSAVDHAVTELRSTAGVASVTSNVTPYDLMDGGPLSNASAWYASISVETKSNAADLPGLADAVADRIDAVKRIVPVDGQLHLSIGAHGVGTTISLPVDGGSSDAPPASQLVTTAEQIASIDSVSSIELGRLHNPTSIGVASSTDVPAAATAVRQLPDFGVGDLASVTVLYSASDEPHNTTRVTMDAASPSPEILGLIGRLTAEPGVASVFFTGVQPTDGQQFGADGSGWRPALSVGVNDEQTQATVASELEAFADPQALDAAMPRSSFDVTVYPEDMSRVNVDGFVGLPAGSPAPDDARKPTPSPAPAPPPPPPAPETPDEQAARVANDQVAIAQLLDAAGDIAGIRGTPTIQTVACQAEGIDSGLRVEGSVVIPVFEVAKTADAAYAAITDSWKAAGMSPAGGAMGRLAFGTASTTAPVQQTTIRGTADGLSITAQGRC
;
A
#
# COMPACT_ATOMS: atom_id res chain seq x y z
N MET A 1 -72.19 -21.17 -16.87
CA MET A 1 -71.84 -20.87 -18.28
C MET A 1 -71.39 -19.41 -18.32
N ALA A 2 -70.23 -18.99 -18.79
CA ALA A 2 -69.22 -19.62 -19.63
C ALA A 2 -67.82 -19.11 -19.25
N LYS A 3 -66.85 -20.03 -19.35
CA LYS A 3 -65.40 -19.77 -19.38
C LYS A 3 -65.06 -18.82 -20.53
N ARG A 4 -64.11 -17.91 -20.33
CA ARG A 4 -63.18 -17.49 -21.38
C ARG A 4 -61.81 -17.15 -20.78
N SER A 5 -60.95 -18.16 -20.86
CA SER A 5 -59.50 -18.06 -20.83
C SER A 5 -58.97 -17.38 -22.10
N ARG A 6 -57.97 -16.52 -21.95
CA ARG A 6 -56.92 -16.27 -22.96
C ARG A 6 -55.59 -15.96 -22.25
N PRO A 7 -54.55 -16.78 -22.46
CA PRO A 7 -53.17 -16.41 -22.16
C PRO A 7 -52.52 -15.79 -23.42
N ILE A 8 -51.77 -14.72 -23.25
CA ILE A 8 -50.85 -14.15 -24.26
C ILE A 8 -49.56 -13.88 -23.47
N VAL A 9 -48.60 -14.82 -23.47
CA VAL A 9 -47.41 -14.84 -24.34
C VAL A 9 -46.71 -13.48 -24.36
N ALA A 10 -45.73 -13.30 -23.46
CA ALA A 10 -44.71 -12.25 -23.55
C ALA A 10 -43.37 -12.87 -23.13
N ALA A 11 -42.84 -13.74 -24.00
CA ALA A 11 -41.49 -14.26 -23.92
C ALA A 11 -40.82 -13.93 -25.26
N THR A 12 -40.11 -12.79 -25.33
CA THR A 12 -39.01 -12.45 -26.27
C THR A 12 -38.80 -10.92 -26.31
N LEU A 13 -38.14 -10.33 -25.31
CA LEU A 13 -37.55 -8.99 -25.46
C LEU A 13 -36.44 -8.68 -24.44
N ALA A 14 -35.57 -9.67 -24.14
CA ALA A 14 -34.43 -9.50 -23.24
C ALA A 14 -33.05 -9.69 -23.92
N ALA A 15 -33.01 -9.96 -25.22
CA ALA A 15 -31.77 -10.31 -25.93
C ALA A 15 -31.20 -9.19 -26.83
N ILE A 16 -31.74 -7.97 -26.81
CA ILE A 16 -31.31 -6.88 -27.73
C ILE A 16 -30.69 -5.67 -27.00
N LEU A 17 -30.74 -5.60 -25.65
CA LEU A 17 -30.15 -4.47 -24.90
C LEU A 17 -28.67 -4.62 -24.50
N ALA A 18 -27.98 -5.68 -24.92
CA ALA A 18 -26.56 -5.90 -24.58
C ALA A 18 -25.55 -5.37 -25.62
N LEU A 19 -25.99 -4.76 -26.74
CA LEU A 19 -25.12 -4.42 -27.88
C LEU A 19 -24.88 -2.92 -28.11
N THR A 20 -25.39 -2.01 -27.28
CA THR A 20 -25.24 -0.54 -27.49
C THR A 20 -24.31 0.17 -26.50
N ALA A 21 -23.58 -0.56 -25.65
CA ALA A 21 -22.63 0.02 -24.67
C ALA A 21 -21.15 0.01 -25.12
N SER A 22 -20.82 -0.40 -26.36
CA SER A 22 -19.43 -0.51 -26.84
C SER A 22 -18.91 0.73 -27.59
N GLY A 23 -19.66 1.84 -27.61
CA GLY A 23 -19.34 3.04 -28.39
C GLY A 23 -18.20 3.94 -27.88
N CYS A 24 -17.64 3.70 -26.70
CA CYS A 24 -16.57 4.55 -26.12
C CYS A 24 -15.20 3.84 -25.99
N SER A 25 -15.03 2.63 -26.53
CA SER A 25 -13.82 1.83 -26.28
C SER A 25 -12.64 2.15 -27.22
N LEU A 26 -12.82 2.94 -28.27
CA LEU A 26 -11.75 3.25 -29.25
C LEU A 26 -10.74 4.30 -28.78
N LEU A 27 -11.04 5.04 -27.71
CA LEU A 27 -10.17 6.11 -27.19
C LEU A 27 -9.29 5.68 -26.02
N LYS A 28 -9.52 4.49 -25.45
CA LYS A 28 -8.66 3.95 -24.39
C LYS A 28 -7.50 3.17 -25.02
N PRO A 29 -6.25 3.40 -24.61
CA PRO A 29 -5.14 2.58 -25.08
C PRO A 29 -5.41 1.11 -24.77
N GLN A 30 -4.98 0.22 -25.65
CA GLN A 30 -5.13 -1.22 -25.45
C GLN A 30 -3.94 -1.78 -24.68
N PRO A 31 -4.17 -2.65 -23.68
CA PRO A 31 -3.10 -3.33 -22.99
C PRO A 31 -2.30 -4.25 -23.93
N PRO A 32 -1.01 -4.46 -23.68
CA PRO A 32 -0.22 -5.47 -24.37
C PRO A 32 -0.93 -6.82 -24.37
N GLY A 33 -0.80 -7.58 -25.46
CA GLY A 33 -1.47 -8.88 -25.60
C GLY A 33 -1.11 -9.86 -24.48
N VAL A 34 0.11 -9.78 -23.94
CA VAL A 34 0.56 -10.59 -22.79
C VAL A 34 -0.21 -10.26 -21.50
N VAL A 35 -0.50 -8.98 -21.24
CA VAL A 35 -1.27 -8.54 -20.07
C VAL A 35 -2.72 -8.98 -20.21
N SER A 36 -3.33 -8.69 -21.36
CA SER A 36 -4.73 -9.07 -21.65
C SER A 36 -4.93 -10.58 -21.53
N SER A 37 -4.05 -11.37 -22.16
CA SER A 37 -4.15 -12.83 -22.15
C SER A 37 -3.95 -13.42 -20.74
N ALA A 38 -3.03 -12.86 -19.94
CA ALA A 38 -2.81 -13.30 -18.57
C ALA A 38 -4.03 -13.05 -17.68
N VAL A 39 -4.61 -11.86 -17.75
CA VAL A 39 -5.82 -11.50 -17.00
C VAL A 39 -7.02 -12.33 -17.47
N ASP A 40 -7.23 -12.48 -18.77
CA ASP A 40 -8.34 -13.28 -19.32
C ASP A 40 -8.24 -14.75 -18.94
N HIS A 41 -7.02 -15.30 -18.93
CA HIS A 41 -6.76 -16.66 -18.49
C HIS A 41 -7.11 -16.84 -17.01
N ALA A 42 -6.61 -15.97 -16.13
CA ALA A 42 -6.92 -16.01 -14.71
C ALA A 42 -8.41 -15.83 -14.42
N VAL A 43 -9.09 -14.93 -15.13
CA VAL A 43 -10.55 -14.75 -15.02
C VAL A 43 -11.30 -16.01 -15.43
N THR A 44 -10.88 -16.67 -16.52
CA THR A 44 -11.49 -17.94 -16.98
C THR A 44 -11.29 -19.03 -15.94
N GLU A 45 -10.09 -19.15 -15.40
CA GLU A 45 -9.76 -20.06 -14.34
C GLU A 45 -10.60 -19.79 -13.08
N LEU A 46 -10.62 -18.57 -12.57
CA LEU A 46 -11.39 -18.18 -11.39
C LEU A 46 -12.89 -18.47 -11.54
N ARG A 47 -13.48 -18.21 -12.72
CA ARG A 47 -14.89 -18.56 -13.00
C ARG A 47 -15.17 -20.06 -12.95
N SER A 48 -14.17 -20.89 -13.21
CA SER A 48 -14.28 -22.35 -13.12
C SER A 48 -14.08 -22.89 -11.70
N THR A 49 -13.60 -22.06 -10.76
CA THR A 49 -13.40 -22.45 -9.36
C THR A 49 -14.75 -22.69 -8.66
N ALA A 50 -14.89 -23.85 -8.03
CA ALA A 50 -16.09 -24.17 -7.26
C ALA A 50 -16.29 -23.16 -6.13
N GLY A 51 -17.51 -22.61 -6.00
CA GLY A 51 -17.82 -21.58 -5.00
C GLY A 51 -17.79 -20.14 -5.53
N VAL A 52 -17.19 -19.88 -6.70
CA VAL A 52 -17.24 -18.57 -7.35
C VAL A 52 -18.56 -18.37 -8.10
N ALA A 53 -19.18 -17.21 -7.93
CA ALA A 53 -20.41 -16.78 -8.60
C ALA A 53 -20.10 -15.88 -9.81
N SER A 54 -19.26 -14.87 -9.61
CA SER A 54 -18.90 -13.87 -10.63
C SER A 54 -17.41 -13.55 -10.54
N VAL A 55 -16.82 -13.18 -11.68
CA VAL A 55 -15.49 -12.58 -11.72
C VAL A 55 -15.53 -11.40 -12.68
N THR A 56 -15.13 -10.24 -12.18
CA THR A 56 -14.94 -9.02 -12.97
C THR A 56 -13.47 -8.66 -12.99
N SER A 57 -13.01 -8.10 -14.11
CA SER A 57 -11.65 -7.60 -14.23
C SER A 57 -11.64 -6.27 -14.96
N ASN A 58 -10.67 -5.43 -14.62
CA ASN A 58 -10.40 -4.17 -15.29
C ASN A 58 -8.89 -4.00 -15.44
N VAL A 59 -8.44 -3.54 -16.60
CA VAL A 59 -7.02 -3.31 -16.88
C VAL A 59 -6.86 -1.86 -17.31
N THR A 60 -6.08 -1.10 -16.56
CA THR A 60 -5.88 0.34 -16.76
C THR A 60 -4.40 0.70 -16.72
N PRO A 61 -3.96 1.74 -17.44
CA PRO A 61 -2.60 2.24 -17.30
C PRO A 61 -2.38 2.79 -15.88
N TYR A 62 -1.25 2.44 -15.27
CA TYR A 62 -0.90 2.80 -13.89
C TYR A 62 -0.54 4.29 -13.75
N ASP A 63 0.20 4.82 -14.73
CA ASP A 63 0.46 6.25 -14.91
C ASP A 63 0.98 6.50 -16.33
N LEU A 64 0.40 7.47 -17.04
CA LEU A 64 0.83 7.87 -18.38
C LEU A 64 2.14 8.69 -18.37
N MET A 65 2.54 9.24 -17.23
CA MET A 65 3.70 10.12 -17.09
C MET A 65 4.94 9.36 -16.61
N ASP A 66 4.80 8.48 -15.61
CA ASP A 66 5.94 7.81 -14.96
C ASP A 66 6.04 6.29 -15.25
N GLY A 67 5.00 5.65 -15.79
CA GLY A 67 4.91 4.18 -15.96
C GLY A 67 5.74 3.58 -17.11
N GLY A 68 6.43 4.41 -17.89
CA GLY A 68 7.11 4.00 -19.11
C GLY A 68 6.16 3.82 -20.30
N PRO A 69 6.64 3.33 -21.46
CA PRO A 69 5.81 3.19 -22.64
C PRO A 69 4.68 2.17 -22.40
N LEU A 70 3.47 2.48 -22.88
CA LEU A 70 2.28 1.62 -22.77
C LEU A 70 2.43 0.22 -23.39
N SER A 71 3.51 -0.04 -24.11
CA SER A 71 3.90 -1.37 -24.55
C SER A 71 4.43 -2.27 -23.41
N ASN A 72 4.86 -1.70 -22.29
CA ASN A 72 5.43 -2.41 -21.16
C ASN A 72 4.34 -2.87 -20.20
N ALA A 73 4.38 -4.12 -19.75
CA ALA A 73 3.38 -4.66 -18.82
C ALA A 73 3.34 -3.92 -17.48
N SER A 74 4.48 -3.41 -17.00
CA SER A 74 4.58 -2.61 -15.77
C SER A 74 3.91 -1.23 -15.86
N ALA A 75 3.60 -0.75 -17.07
CA ALA A 75 2.83 0.49 -17.26
C ALA A 75 1.32 0.27 -17.02
N TRP A 76 0.90 -0.97 -16.78
CA TRP A 76 -0.48 -1.38 -16.58
C TRP A 76 -0.70 -1.90 -15.19
N TYR A 77 -1.97 -1.87 -14.81
CA TYR A 77 -2.46 -2.37 -13.55
C TYR A 77 -3.78 -3.09 -13.80
N ALA A 78 -3.92 -4.28 -13.22
CA ALA A 78 -5.13 -5.07 -13.27
C ALA A 78 -5.85 -5.00 -11.93
N SER A 79 -7.17 -4.91 -11.95
CA SER A 79 -8.02 -5.16 -10.79
C SER A 79 -8.89 -6.38 -11.10
N ILE A 80 -8.91 -7.37 -10.22
CA ILE A 80 -9.72 -8.57 -10.32
C ILE A 80 -10.60 -8.65 -9.07
N SER A 81 -11.91 -8.60 -9.26
CA SER A 81 -12.90 -8.74 -8.19
C SER A 81 -13.69 -10.03 -8.38
N VAL A 82 -13.68 -10.87 -7.34
CA VAL A 82 -14.29 -12.20 -7.31
C VAL A 82 -15.44 -12.20 -6.33
N GLU A 83 -16.64 -12.54 -6.80
CA GLU A 83 -17.82 -12.69 -5.97
C GLU A 83 -18.10 -14.17 -5.73
N THR A 84 -18.25 -14.57 -4.47
CA THR A 84 -18.54 -15.95 -4.08
C THR A 84 -20.06 -16.22 -4.07
N LYS A 85 -20.44 -17.49 -4.16
CA LYS A 85 -21.83 -17.91 -3.94
C LYS A 85 -22.17 -17.75 -2.46
N SER A 86 -23.39 -17.32 -2.17
CA SER A 86 -23.88 -17.07 -0.80
C SER A 86 -23.83 -18.28 0.15
N ASN A 87 -23.65 -19.49 -0.39
CA ASN A 87 -23.52 -20.74 0.36
C ASN A 87 -22.30 -21.56 -0.09
N ALA A 88 -21.23 -20.90 -0.55
CA ALA A 88 -19.98 -21.58 -0.87
C ALA A 88 -19.48 -22.35 0.36
N ALA A 89 -19.14 -23.62 0.16
CA ALA A 89 -18.49 -24.44 1.19
C ALA A 89 -17.00 -24.12 1.22
N ASP A 90 -16.37 -24.28 2.39
CA ASP A 90 -14.92 -24.09 2.58
C ASP A 90 -14.42 -22.71 2.09
N LEU A 91 -14.97 -21.64 2.67
CA LEU A 91 -14.55 -20.27 2.36
C LEU A 91 -13.03 -20.04 2.55
N PRO A 92 -12.37 -20.59 3.59
CA PRO A 92 -10.92 -20.44 3.73
C PRO A 92 -10.15 -21.07 2.56
N GLY A 93 -10.46 -22.31 2.19
CA GLY A 93 -9.81 -22.98 1.05
C GLY A 93 -10.11 -22.30 -0.29
N LEU A 94 -11.32 -21.77 -0.46
CA LEU A 94 -11.69 -20.97 -1.64
C LEU A 94 -10.86 -19.68 -1.72
N ALA A 95 -10.66 -18.98 -0.60
CA ALA A 95 -9.92 -17.73 -0.57
C ALA A 95 -8.44 -17.93 -0.96
N ASP A 96 -7.78 -18.97 -0.43
CA ASP A 96 -6.42 -19.32 -0.83
C ASP A 96 -6.34 -19.69 -2.31
N ALA A 97 -7.29 -20.50 -2.82
CA ALA A 97 -7.32 -20.88 -4.22
C ALA A 97 -7.54 -19.68 -5.18
N VAL A 98 -8.28 -18.65 -4.73
CA VAL A 98 -8.43 -17.39 -5.47
C VAL A 98 -7.15 -16.57 -5.39
N ALA A 99 -6.55 -16.43 -4.21
CA ALA A 99 -5.31 -15.69 -4.01
C ALA A 99 -4.16 -16.26 -4.88
N ASP A 100 -3.97 -17.57 -4.88
CA ASP A 100 -2.94 -18.26 -5.69
C ASP A 100 -3.06 -17.96 -7.19
N ARG A 101 -4.30 -17.91 -7.71
CA ARG A 101 -4.57 -17.63 -9.12
C ARG A 101 -4.31 -16.17 -9.48
N ILE A 102 -4.60 -15.25 -8.56
CA ILE A 102 -4.31 -13.82 -8.77
C ILE A 102 -2.80 -13.57 -8.63
N ASP A 103 -2.10 -14.24 -7.71
CA ASP A 103 -0.63 -14.15 -7.59
C ASP A 103 0.08 -14.60 -8.87
N ALA A 104 -0.46 -15.61 -9.58
CA ALA A 104 0.07 -16.03 -10.87
C ALA A 104 0.04 -14.90 -11.93
N VAL A 105 -0.97 -14.01 -11.89
CA VAL A 105 -1.08 -12.83 -12.77
C VAL A 105 -0.07 -11.76 -12.39
N LYS A 106 0.20 -11.59 -11.09
CA LYS A 106 1.09 -10.57 -10.56
C LYS A 106 2.49 -10.60 -11.18
N ARG A 107 2.99 -11.79 -11.52
CA ARG A 107 4.30 -12.00 -12.16
C ARG A 107 4.42 -11.33 -13.53
N ILE A 108 3.29 -10.95 -14.13
CA ILE A 108 3.19 -10.36 -15.46
C ILE A 108 2.80 -8.88 -15.37
N VAL A 109 1.81 -8.56 -14.55
CA VAL A 109 1.26 -7.20 -14.39
C VAL A 109 0.95 -6.93 -12.91
N PRO A 110 1.24 -5.74 -12.37
CA PRO A 110 0.70 -5.32 -11.08
C PRO A 110 -0.81 -5.56 -11.01
N VAL A 111 -1.27 -6.23 -9.96
CA VAL A 111 -2.67 -6.61 -9.80
C VAL A 111 -3.15 -6.29 -8.39
N ASP A 112 -4.41 -5.88 -8.27
CA ASP A 112 -5.19 -5.85 -7.03
C ASP A 112 -6.31 -6.88 -7.11
N GLY A 113 -6.35 -7.75 -6.10
CA GLY A 113 -7.31 -8.83 -5.99
C GLY A 113 -8.30 -8.55 -4.87
N GLN A 114 -9.59 -8.62 -5.16
CA GLN A 114 -10.64 -8.49 -4.15
C GLN A 114 -11.53 -9.72 -4.15
N LEU A 115 -11.82 -10.24 -2.97
CA LEU A 115 -12.77 -11.33 -2.76
C LEU A 115 -13.98 -10.80 -1.99
N HIS A 116 -15.16 -10.93 -2.58
CA HIS A 116 -16.44 -10.55 -1.97
C HIS A 116 -17.22 -11.80 -1.56
N LEU A 117 -17.65 -11.81 -0.31
CA LEU A 117 -18.26 -12.96 0.34
C LEU A 117 -19.35 -12.55 1.33
N SER A 118 -20.24 -13.49 1.63
CA SER A 118 -21.23 -13.36 2.69
C SER A 118 -20.87 -14.33 3.81
N ILE A 119 -20.54 -13.82 4.99
CA ILE A 119 -20.12 -14.62 6.15
C ILE A 119 -21.19 -14.60 7.25
N GLY A 120 -21.26 -15.72 7.99
CA GLY A 120 -22.07 -15.82 9.20
C GLY A 120 -23.55 -16.05 8.92
N ALA A 121 -24.32 -16.29 9.99
CA ALA A 121 -25.74 -16.60 9.89
C ALA A 121 -26.58 -15.46 9.32
N HIS A 122 -26.12 -14.22 9.46
CA HIS A 122 -26.77 -13.01 8.99
C HIS A 122 -26.34 -12.59 7.58
N GLY A 123 -25.38 -13.30 6.96
CA GLY A 123 -24.87 -12.98 5.62
C GLY A 123 -24.18 -11.61 5.58
N VAL A 124 -23.30 -11.34 6.55
CA VAL A 124 -22.48 -10.13 6.64
C VAL A 124 -21.67 -9.96 5.36
N GLY A 125 -21.81 -8.81 4.71
CA GLY A 125 -21.09 -8.50 3.47
C GLY A 125 -19.61 -8.25 3.77
N THR A 126 -18.73 -9.11 3.25
CA THR A 126 -17.30 -9.08 3.54
C THR A 126 -16.51 -8.87 2.26
N THR A 127 -15.57 -7.94 2.28
CA THR A 127 -14.58 -7.72 1.21
C THR A 127 -13.19 -7.96 1.76
N ILE A 128 -12.47 -8.91 1.18
CA ILE A 128 -11.07 -9.18 1.50
C ILE A 128 -10.23 -8.66 0.35
N SER A 129 -9.38 -7.67 0.62
CA SER A 129 -8.29 -7.32 -0.28
C SER A 129 -7.24 -8.42 -0.13
N LEU A 130 -7.01 -9.14 -1.22
CA LEU A 130 -6.13 -10.29 -1.21
C LEU A 130 -4.70 -9.78 -1.19
N PRO A 131 -3.83 -10.35 -0.34
CA PRO A 131 -2.43 -9.98 -0.29
C PRO A 131 -1.76 -10.47 -1.56
N VAL A 132 -1.74 -9.61 -2.56
CA VAL A 132 -0.94 -9.77 -3.77
C VAL A 132 0.33 -8.99 -3.53
N ASP A 133 1.16 -9.43 -2.58
CA ASP A 133 2.42 -8.78 -2.23
C ASP A 133 3.64 -9.54 -2.75
N GLY A 134 4.61 -8.77 -3.24
CA GLY A 134 5.65 -9.21 -4.18
C GLY A 134 6.78 -9.94 -3.49
N GLY A 135 6.47 -10.98 -2.71
CA GLY A 135 7.42 -11.73 -1.91
C GLY A 135 7.67 -11.18 -0.51
N SER A 136 6.79 -10.32 0.04
CA SER A 136 6.81 -10.07 1.48
C SER A 136 6.21 -11.29 2.19
N SER A 137 7.05 -12.05 2.90
CA SER A 137 6.65 -13.25 3.66
C SER A 137 5.66 -12.98 4.79
N ASP A 138 5.36 -11.70 5.05
CA ASP A 138 4.70 -11.25 6.27
C ASP A 138 3.21 -10.95 6.05
N ALA A 139 2.71 -11.04 4.81
CA ALA A 139 1.29 -10.90 4.54
C ALA A 139 0.53 -12.16 5.00
N PRO A 140 -0.59 -12.00 5.74
CA PRO A 140 -1.35 -13.14 6.24
C PRO A 140 -2.02 -13.89 5.08
N PRO A 141 -2.10 -15.23 5.12
CA PRO A 141 -2.77 -15.99 4.07
C PRO A 141 -4.25 -15.63 3.96
N ALA A 142 -4.83 -15.77 2.76
CA ALA A 142 -6.22 -15.38 2.52
C ALA A 142 -7.22 -16.20 3.37
N SER A 143 -6.91 -17.46 3.67
CA SER A 143 -7.66 -18.30 4.61
C SER A 143 -7.67 -17.75 6.05
N GLN A 144 -6.58 -17.14 6.50
CA GLN A 144 -6.53 -16.48 7.80
C GLN A 144 -7.46 -15.26 7.82
N LEU A 145 -7.45 -14.44 6.76
CA LEU A 145 -8.35 -13.28 6.64
C LEU A 145 -9.83 -13.70 6.68
N VAL A 146 -10.19 -14.81 6.03
CA VAL A 146 -11.55 -15.38 6.13
C VAL A 146 -11.88 -15.80 7.56
N THR A 147 -10.95 -16.48 8.24
CA THR A 147 -11.15 -16.90 9.64
C THR A 147 -11.36 -15.70 10.56
N THR A 148 -10.58 -14.63 10.38
CA THR A 148 -10.77 -13.36 11.10
C THR A 148 -12.13 -12.73 10.80
N ALA A 149 -12.57 -12.75 9.53
CA ALA A 149 -13.89 -12.27 9.16
C ALA A 149 -15.03 -13.06 9.80
N GLU A 150 -14.89 -14.39 9.92
CA GLU A 150 -15.86 -15.25 10.61
C GLU A 150 -15.98 -14.91 12.10
N GLN A 151 -14.87 -14.61 12.77
CA GLN A 151 -14.87 -14.15 14.15
C GLN A 151 -15.59 -12.80 14.30
N ILE A 152 -15.26 -11.82 13.44
CA ILE A 152 -15.91 -10.50 13.47
C ILE A 152 -17.42 -10.61 13.19
N ALA A 153 -17.81 -11.41 12.20
CA ALA A 153 -19.21 -11.59 11.81
C ALA A 153 -20.07 -12.30 12.88
N SER A 154 -19.45 -12.85 13.93
CA SER A 154 -20.17 -13.37 15.10
C SER A 154 -20.70 -12.27 16.03
N ILE A 155 -20.31 -11.02 15.81
CA ILE A 155 -20.79 -9.85 16.55
C ILE A 155 -22.12 -9.38 15.93
N ASP A 156 -23.20 -9.45 16.71
CA ASP A 156 -24.58 -9.24 16.25
C ASP A 156 -24.84 -7.93 15.48
N SER A 157 -24.13 -6.84 15.81
CA SER A 157 -24.33 -5.52 15.20
C SER A 157 -23.54 -5.29 13.91
N VAL A 158 -22.67 -6.22 13.51
CA VAL A 158 -21.84 -6.08 12.31
C VAL A 158 -22.66 -6.31 11.05
N SER A 159 -22.61 -5.36 10.13
CA SER A 159 -23.28 -5.41 8.83
C SER A 159 -22.32 -5.60 7.66
N SER A 160 -21.07 -5.16 7.78
CA SER A 160 -20.05 -5.33 6.75
C SER A 160 -18.64 -5.41 7.31
N ILE A 161 -17.74 -6.05 6.57
CA ILE A 161 -16.32 -6.22 6.96
C ILE A 161 -15.43 -5.92 5.75
N GLU A 162 -14.37 -5.15 5.94
CA GLU A 162 -13.27 -5.02 4.98
C GLU A 162 -11.93 -5.34 5.64
N LEU A 163 -11.16 -6.24 5.01
CA LEU A 163 -9.90 -6.79 5.53
C LEU A 163 -8.79 -6.75 4.46
N GLY A 164 -7.54 -6.85 4.92
CA GLY A 164 -6.37 -7.09 4.05
C GLY A 164 -5.91 -5.89 3.22
N ARG A 165 -6.47 -4.69 3.44
CA ARG A 165 -5.99 -3.47 2.74
C ARG A 165 -4.65 -3.05 3.33
N LEU A 166 -3.63 -2.97 2.48
CA LEU A 166 -2.33 -2.44 2.86
C LEU A 166 -2.47 -1.00 3.40
N HIS A 167 -1.77 -0.70 4.51
CA HIS A 167 -1.77 0.60 5.19
C HIS A 167 -3.11 1.09 5.77
N ASN A 168 -4.19 0.31 5.66
CA ASN A 168 -5.48 0.67 6.23
C ASN A 168 -5.85 -0.32 7.33
N PRO A 169 -6.40 0.18 8.45
CA PRO A 169 -6.93 -0.71 9.48
C PRO A 169 -8.11 -1.52 8.95
N THR A 170 -8.33 -2.69 9.55
CA THR A 170 -9.54 -3.50 9.32
C THR A 170 -10.78 -2.65 9.57
N SER A 171 -11.72 -2.65 8.63
CA SER A 171 -12.92 -1.82 8.70
C SER A 171 -14.15 -2.68 8.98
N ILE A 172 -14.94 -2.30 9.98
CA ILE A 172 -16.13 -3.02 10.43
C ILE A 172 -17.30 -2.05 10.38
N GLY A 173 -18.23 -2.31 9.46
CA GLY A 173 -19.48 -1.57 9.36
C GLY A 173 -20.53 -2.13 10.32
N VAL A 174 -21.30 -1.23 10.94
CA VAL A 174 -22.47 -1.58 11.77
C VAL A 174 -23.75 -0.96 11.20
N ALA A 175 -24.90 -1.48 11.62
CA ALA A 175 -26.20 -1.06 11.09
C ALA A 175 -26.69 0.30 11.59
N SER A 176 -26.20 0.77 12.75
CA SER A 176 -26.58 2.06 13.36
C SER A 176 -25.39 2.76 14.01
N SER A 177 -25.41 4.09 14.01
CA SER A 177 -24.46 4.94 14.73
C SER A 177 -24.33 4.57 16.21
N THR A 178 -25.46 4.24 16.84
CA THR A 178 -25.53 3.85 18.27
C THR A 178 -24.86 2.51 18.56
N ASP A 179 -24.64 1.67 17.56
CA ASP A 179 -24.06 0.34 17.73
C ASP A 179 -22.53 0.36 17.72
N VAL A 180 -21.92 1.48 17.26
CA VAL A 180 -20.46 1.61 17.13
C VAL A 180 -19.74 1.35 18.46
N PRO A 181 -20.12 1.94 19.62
CA PRO A 181 -19.44 1.67 20.89
C PRO A 181 -19.56 0.22 21.36
N ALA A 182 -20.72 -0.40 21.16
CA ALA A 182 -20.97 -1.79 21.53
C ALA A 182 -20.15 -2.76 20.65
N ALA A 183 -20.15 -2.53 19.34
CA ALA A 183 -19.34 -3.29 18.39
C ALA A 183 -17.83 -3.12 18.67
N ALA A 184 -17.36 -1.90 18.92
CA ALA A 184 -15.97 -1.64 19.30
C ALA A 184 -15.57 -2.39 20.59
N THR A 185 -16.48 -2.43 21.57
CA THR A 185 -16.27 -3.19 22.80
C THR A 185 -16.18 -4.70 22.53
N ALA A 186 -17.06 -5.24 21.68
CA ALA A 186 -17.08 -6.65 21.32
C ALA A 186 -15.85 -7.07 20.50
N VAL A 187 -15.44 -6.25 19.52
CA VAL A 187 -14.23 -6.47 18.72
C VAL A 187 -12.98 -6.55 19.60
N ARG A 188 -12.89 -5.73 20.65
CA ARG A 188 -11.77 -5.77 21.60
C ARG A 188 -11.67 -7.09 22.38
N GLN A 189 -12.77 -7.85 22.47
CA GLN A 189 -12.80 -9.17 23.12
C GLN A 189 -12.41 -10.31 22.17
N LEU A 190 -12.12 -10.04 20.90
CA LEU A 190 -11.66 -11.05 19.96
C LEU A 190 -10.23 -11.53 20.35
N PRO A 191 -9.91 -12.83 20.21
CA PRO A 191 -8.64 -13.39 20.68
C PRO A 191 -7.38 -12.71 20.11
N ASP A 192 -7.44 -12.28 18.85
CA ASP A 192 -6.30 -11.71 18.12
C ASP A 192 -6.34 -10.17 18.07
N PHE A 193 -7.22 -9.52 18.84
CA PHE A 193 -7.25 -8.06 18.89
C PHE A 193 -5.92 -7.47 19.40
N GLY A 194 -5.41 -6.46 18.68
CA GLY A 194 -4.13 -5.84 18.98
C GLY A 194 -2.92 -6.48 18.28
N VAL A 195 -3.11 -7.55 17.49
CA VAL A 195 -2.07 -8.20 16.69
C VAL A 195 -2.55 -8.52 15.27
N GLY A 196 -1.61 -8.70 14.35
CA GLY A 196 -1.89 -9.10 12.97
C GLY A 196 -2.95 -8.23 12.29
N ASP A 197 -3.96 -8.88 11.70
CA ASP A 197 -5.08 -8.23 11.00
C ASP A 197 -5.97 -7.36 11.90
N LEU A 198 -5.92 -7.57 13.22
CA LEU A 198 -6.66 -6.80 14.21
C LEU A 198 -5.75 -5.91 15.06
N ALA A 199 -4.52 -5.64 14.60
CA ALA A 199 -3.62 -4.70 15.26
C ALA A 199 -4.23 -3.30 15.38
N SER A 200 -4.99 -2.89 14.37
CA SER A 200 -5.78 -1.67 14.36
C SER A 200 -7.09 -1.92 13.61
N VAL A 201 -8.19 -1.45 14.18
CA VAL A 201 -9.54 -1.67 13.67
C VAL A 201 -10.32 -0.36 13.66
N THR A 202 -10.99 -0.07 12.55
CA THR A 202 -12.01 0.97 12.45
C THR A 202 -13.40 0.34 12.54
N VAL A 203 -14.18 0.72 13.54
CA VAL A 203 -15.62 0.43 13.59
C VAL A 203 -16.38 1.67 13.14
N LEU A 204 -17.30 1.54 12.18
CA LEU A 204 -17.98 2.69 11.61
C LEU A 204 -19.43 2.42 11.23
N TYR A 205 -20.20 3.49 11.28
CA TYR A 205 -21.52 3.63 10.67
C TYR A 205 -21.47 4.81 9.71
N SER A 206 -22.04 4.66 8.52
CA SER A 206 -22.22 5.76 7.56
C SER A 206 -23.57 5.60 6.89
N ALA A 207 -24.45 6.58 7.06
CA ALA A 207 -25.74 6.62 6.38
C ALA A 207 -25.55 6.98 4.90
N SER A 208 -26.08 6.16 4.00
CA SER A 208 -25.94 6.40 2.55
C SER A 208 -26.68 7.64 2.05
N ASP A 209 -27.72 8.05 2.76
CA ASP A 209 -28.63 9.16 2.44
C ASP A 209 -28.26 10.47 3.16
N GLU A 210 -27.48 10.39 4.24
CA GLU A 210 -27.02 11.53 5.02
C GLU A 210 -25.50 11.45 5.22
N PRO A 211 -24.68 12.03 4.32
CA PRO A 211 -23.22 11.88 4.36
C PRO A 211 -22.59 12.46 5.64
N HIS A 212 -23.32 13.31 6.36
CA HIS A 212 -22.90 13.89 7.63
C HIS A 212 -23.27 13.02 8.83
N ASN A 213 -24.14 12.02 8.69
CA ASN A 213 -24.51 11.09 9.75
C ASN A 213 -23.53 9.91 9.77
N THR A 214 -22.37 10.14 10.38
CA THR A 214 -21.26 9.19 10.40
C THR A 214 -20.64 9.10 11.79
N THR A 215 -20.50 7.87 12.28
CA THR A 215 -19.74 7.59 13.51
C THR A 215 -18.61 6.65 13.18
N ARG A 216 -17.39 6.98 13.60
CA ARG A 216 -16.20 6.18 13.32
C ARG A 216 -15.29 6.15 14.54
N VAL A 217 -14.85 4.96 14.92
CA VAL A 217 -13.88 4.74 15.98
C VAL A 217 -12.74 3.88 15.43
N THR A 218 -11.54 4.45 15.34
CA THR A 218 -10.31 3.72 15.00
C THR A 218 -9.58 3.40 16.30
N MET A 219 -9.31 2.13 16.55
CA MET A 219 -8.83 1.62 17.82
C MET A 219 -7.76 0.55 17.67
N ASP A 220 -6.88 0.45 18.66
CA ASP A 220 -5.88 -0.60 18.84
C ASP A 220 -5.94 -1.15 20.28
N ALA A 221 -4.93 -1.93 20.68
CA ALA A 221 -4.83 -2.47 22.03
C ALA A 221 -4.71 -1.38 23.13
N ALA A 222 -4.24 -0.18 22.78
CA ALA A 222 -3.97 0.89 23.74
C ALA A 222 -5.12 1.90 23.85
N SER A 223 -5.89 2.14 22.78
CA SER A 223 -6.87 3.23 22.70
C SER A 223 -8.06 2.89 21.80
N PRO A 224 -9.29 3.39 22.09
CA PRO A 224 -9.71 4.17 23.25
C PRO A 224 -9.99 3.31 24.49
N SER A 225 -10.06 3.91 25.67
CA SER A 225 -10.62 3.27 26.86
C SER A 225 -12.13 2.96 26.71
N PRO A 226 -12.69 2.05 27.54
CA PRO A 226 -14.13 1.85 27.64
C PRO A 226 -14.91 3.13 27.97
N GLU A 227 -14.33 4.03 28.78
CA GLU A 227 -14.96 5.28 29.18
C GLU A 227 -15.08 6.26 28.02
N ILE A 228 -14.09 6.33 27.12
CA ILE A 228 -14.19 7.11 25.88
C ILE A 228 -15.21 6.50 24.91
N LEU A 229 -15.30 5.17 24.82
CA LEU A 229 -16.39 4.53 24.06
C LEU A 229 -17.76 4.91 24.62
N GLY A 230 -17.90 4.96 25.96
CA GLY A 230 -19.11 5.43 26.63
C GLY A 230 -19.42 6.90 26.33
N LEU A 231 -18.41 7.77 26.29
CA LEU A 231 -18.54 9.18 25.87
C LEU A 231 -19.02 9.28 24.43
N ILE A 232 -18.41 8.55 23.50
CA ILE A 232 -18.83 8.53 22.08
C ILE A 232 -20.29 8.07 21.96
N GLY A 233 -20.71 7.07 22.73
CA GLY A 233 -22.10 6.63 22.79
C GLY A 233 -23.08 7.71 23.26
N ARG A 234 -22.67 8.59 24.19
CA ARG A 234 -23.50 9.74 24.61
C ARG A 234 -23.54 10.84 23.56
N LEU A 235 -22.38 11.19 22.99
CA LEU A 235 -22.28 12.22 21.95
C LEU A 235 -23.09 11.84 20.70
N THR A 236 -23.06 10.58 20.29
CA THR A 236 -23.86 10.09 19.15
C THR A 236 -25.36 10.07 19.42
N ALA A 237 -25.77 10.03 20.70
CA ALA A 237 -27.17 10.13 21.10
C ALA A 237 -27.64 11.57 21.33
N GLU A 238 -26.72 12.55 21.35
CA GLU A 238 -27.03 13.95 21.61
C GLU A 238 -27.75 14.59 20.41
N PRO A 239 -28.95 15.16 20.60
CA PRO A 239 -29.65 15.85 19.53
C PRO A 239 -28.81 16.98 18.93
N GLY A 240 -28.69 16.99 17.61
CA GLY A 240 -27.91 18.01 16.88
C GLY A 240 -26.46 17.60 16.61
N VAL A 241 -25.98 16.47 17.13
CA VAL A 241 -24.72 15.87 16.69
C VAL A 241 -24.96 15.11 15.38
N ALA A 242 -24.23 15.50 14.33
CA ALA A 242 -24.28 14.84 13.03
C ALA A 242 -23.22 13.73 12.93
N SER A 243 -22.00 13.98 13.38
CA SER A 243 -20.90 13.02 13.22
C SER A 243 -19.97 12.97 14.42
N VAL A 244 -19.40 11.79 14.68
CA VAL A 244 -18.38 11.59 15.70
C VAL A 244 -17.24 10.73 15.15
N PHE A 245 -16.02 11.26 15.13
CA PHE A 245 -14.83 10.56 14.66
C PHE A 245 -13.79 10.48 15.76
N PHE A 246 -13.39 9.28 16.15
CA PHE A 246 -12.27 9.06 17.06
C PHE A 246 -11.15 8.30 16.36
N THR A 247 -9.92 8.81 16.46
CA THR A 247 -8.71 8.12 16.01
C THR A 247 -7.77 7.92 17.19
N GLY A 248 -7.73 6.68 17.69
CA GLY A 248 -6.88 6.28 18.81
C GLY A 248 -5.52 5.71 18.42
N VAL A 249 -5.28 5.50 17.12
CA VAL A 249 -4.14 4.73 16.62
C VAL A 249 -3.11 5.66 15.98
N GLN A 250 -1.84 5.44 16.32
CA GLN A 250 -0.73 6.15 15.72
C GLN A 250 -0.48 5.64 14.30
N PRO A 251 -0.50 6.51 13.26
CA PRO A 251 -0.19 6.05 11.92
C PRO A 251 1.23 5.52 11.84
N THR A 252 1.37 4.41 11.16
CA THR A 252 2.65 3.74 10.89
C THR A 252 3.52 4.53 9.90
N ASP A 253 2.91 5.39 9.09
CA ASP A 253 3.53 5.92 7.87
C ASP A 253 4.31 7.22 8.11
N GLY A 254 4.55 7.59 9.37
CA GLY A 254 5.25 8.83 9.75
C GLY A 254 4.52 10.13 9.39
N GLN A 255 3.39 10.06 8.70
CA GLN A 255 2.68 11.21 8.12
C GLN A 255 1.95 12.11 9.13
N GLN A 256 1.78 11.67 10.39
CA GLN A 256 1.01 12.45 11.38
C GLN A 256 1.84 13.29 12.35
N PHE A 257 3.16 13.36 12.19
CA PHE A 257 3.90 14.39 12.91
C PHE A 257 3.72 15.71 12.17
N GLY A 258 3.03 16.66 12.80
CA GLY A 258 2.98 18.04 12.30
C GLY A 258 4.41 18.51 12.02
N ALA A 259 4.59 19.28 10.95
CA ALA A 259 5.91 19.82 10.57
C ALA A 259 6.54 20.68 11.68
N ASP A 260 5.73 21.08 12.67
CA ASP A 260 6.10 21.79 13.89
C ASP A 260 6.65 20.90 15.02
N GLY A 261 6.65 19.58 14.85
CA GLY A 261 7.13 18.63 15.86
C GLY A 261 6.19 18.47 17.07
N SER A 262 4.91 18.86 16.92
CA SER A 262 3.87 18.79 17.98
C SER A 262 3.58 17.37 18.51
N GLY A 263 4.15 16.33 17.90
CA GLY A 263 3.98 14.94 18.29
C GLY A 263 2.61 14.39 17.92
N TRP A 264 2.44 13.07 18.03
CA TRP A 264 1.17 12.40 17.77
C TRP A 264 0.34 12.28 19.05
N ARG A 265 -0.99 12.41 18.92
CA ARG A 265 -1.98 12.10 19.97
C ARG A 265 -3.30 11.59 19.37
N PRO A 266 -4.12 10.86 20.15
CA PRO A 266 -5.49 10.57 19.76
C PRO A 266 -6.30 11.85 19.52
N ALA A 267 -7.28 11.77 18.63
CA ALA A 267 -8.12 12.90 18.27
C ALA A 267 -9.60 12.50 18.20
N LEU A 268 -10.46 13.37 18.72
CA LEU A 268 -11.92 13.27 18.66
C LEU A 268 -12.49 14.48 17.90
N SER A 269 -13.07 14.26 16.73
CA SER A 269 -13.77 15.30 15.96
C SER A 269 -15.28 15.09 16.06
N VAL A 270 -16.02 16.14 16.41
CA VAL A 270 -17.48 16.11 16.51
C VAL A 270 -18.08 17.16 15.59
N GLY A 271 -18.95 16.72 14.70
CA GLY A 271 -19.71 17.58 13.80
C GLY A 271 -21.11 17.81 14.35
N VAL A 272 -21.54 19.06 14.45
CA VAL A 272 -22.83 19.46 15.02
C VAL A 272 -23.59 20.40 14.09
N ASN A 273 -24.90 20.51 14.30
CA ASN A 273 -25.80 21.29 13.44
C ASN A 273 -25.91 22.76 13.84
N ASP A 274 -25.59 23.11 15.09
CA ASP A 274 -25.74 24.47 15.60
C ASP A 274 -24.76 24.79 16.74
N GLU A 275 -24.61 26.08 17.04
CA GLU A 275 -23.69 26.60 18.07
C GLU A 275 -24.11 26.20 19.51
N GLN A 276 -25.40 25.95 19.75
CA GLN A 276 -25.86 25.54 21.08
C GLN A 276 -25.41 24.10 21.37
N THR A 277 -25.60 23.18 20.42
CA THR A 277 -25.07 21.81 20.53
C THR A 277 -23.54 21.82 20.56
N GLN A 278 -22.87 22.71 19.81
CA GLN A 278 -21.41 22.87 19.89
C GLN A 278 -20.95 23.17 21.32
N ALA A 279 -21.59 24.15 21.99
CA ALA A 279 -21.26 24.53 23.35
C ALA A 279 -21.53 23.40 24.37
N THR A 280 -22.63 22.67 24.21
CA THR A 280 -22.96 21.51 25.05
C THR A 280 -21.93 20.40 24.89
N VAL A 281 -21.60 20.01 23.66
CA VAL A 281 -20.58 18.99 23.37
C VAL A 281 -19.22 19.41 23.91
N ALA A 282 -18.78 20.63 23.62
CA ALA A 282 -17.50 21.14 24.12
C ALA A 282 -17.46 21.08 25.67
N SER A 283 -18.51 21.53 26.35
CA SER A 283 -18.57 21.46 27.81
C SER A 283 -18.50 20.02 28.35
N GLU A 284 -19.10 19.04 27.66
CA GLU A 284 -18.98 17.64 28.06
C GLU A 284 -17.55 17.13 27.89
N LEU A 285 -16.90 17.46 26.77
CA LEU A 285 -15.51 17.09 26.50
C LEU A 285 -14.52 17.71 27.49
N GLU A 286 -14.72 18.98 27.86
CA GLU A 286 -13.92 19.69 28.87
C GLU A 286 -14.08 19.09 30.28
N ALA A 287 -15.28 18.60 30.61
CA ALA A 287 -15.58 18.03 31.93
C ALA A 287 -15.16 16.55 32.06
N PHE A 288 -14.80 15.89 30.96
CA PHE A 288 -14.46 14.45 30.96
C PHE A 288 -13.14 14.17 31.69
N ALA A 289 -13.25 13.60 32.89
CA ALA A 289 -12.10 13.33 33.77
C ALA A 289 -11.66 11.86 33.81
N ASP A 290 -12.39 10.97 33.12
CA ASP A 290 -12.15 9.53 33.14
C ASP A 290 -10.91 9.14 32.28
N PRO A 291 -10.35 7.92 32.49
CA PRO A 291 -9.28 7.41 31.67
C PRO A 291 -9.62 7.44 30.18
N GLN A 292 -8.69 7.90 29.34
CA GLN A 292 -8.91 8.04 27.89
C GLN A 292 -8.36 6.87 27.07
N ALA A 293 -7.45 6.10 27.67
CA ALA A 293 -6.77 4.98 27.07
C ALA A 293 -6.55 3.87 28.11
N LEU A 294 -6.30 2.66 27.63
CA LEU A 294 -5.91 1.51 28.46
C LEU A 294 -4.43 1.59 28.87
N ASP A 295 -3.60 2.22 28.03
CA ASP A 295 -2.20 2.50 28.32
C ASP A 295 -2.06 3.91 28.92
N ALA A 296 -1.53 3.98 30.14
CA ALA A 296 -1.30 5.24 30.85
C ALA A 296 -0.22 6.13 30.19
N ALA A 297 0.58 5.59 29.27
CA ALA A 297 1.55 6.34 28.46
C ALA A 297 0.93 6.94 27.19
N MET A 298 -0.38 6.75 26.96
CA MET A 298 -1.07 7.42 25.86
C MET A 298 -1.26 8.91 26.17
N PRO A 299 -0.96 9.81 25.22
CA PRO A 299 -1.21 11.23 25.39
C PRO A 299 -2.71 11.51 25.51
N ARG A 300 -3.03 12.62 26.17
CA ARG A 300 -4.39 13.16 26.22
C ARG A 300 -4.90 13.43 24.81
N SER A 301 -6.14 13.02 24.56
CA SER A 301 -6.80 13.21 23.27
C SER A 301 -7.06 14.70 23.02
N SER A 302 -6.75 15.18 21.82
CA SER A 302 -7.28 16.47 21.36
C SER A 302 -8.74 16.31 20.93
N PHE A 303 -9.49 17.40 20.94
CA PHE A 303 -10.79 17.44 20.30
C PHE A 303 -10.98 18.67 19.43
N ASP A 304 -11.88 18.54 18.46
CA ASP A 304 -12.46 19.65 17.70
C ASP A 304 -13.98 19.45 17.59
N VAL A 305 -14.75 20.52 17.84
CA VAL A 305 -16.20 20.52 17.67
C VAL A 305 -16.52 21.54 16.58
N THR A 306 -17.01 21.06 15.45
CA THR A 306 -17.26 21.88 14.26
C THR A 306 -18.77 21.99 14.00
N VAL A 307 -19.28 23.22 13.91
CA VAL A 307 -20.62 23.46 13.36
C VAL A 307 -20.55 23.29 11.84
N TYR A 308 -21.52 22.58 11.25
CA TYR A 308 -21.71 22.52 9.80
C TYR A 308 -22.73 23.59 9.36
N PRO A 309 -22.35 24.85 9.10
CA PRO A 309 -23.28 25.80 8.50
C PRO A 309 -23.48 25.45 7.02
N GLU A 310 -24.67 25.75 6.51
CA GLU A 310 -24.96 25.73 5.06
C GLU A 310 -24.04 26.69 4.27
N ASP A 311 -23.50 27.73 4.94
CA ASP A 311 -22.64 28.77 4.37
C ASP A 311 -21.20 28.73 4.91
N MET A 312 -20.45 27.65 4.64
CA MET A 312 -18.97 27.47 4.61
C MET A 312 -18.01 28.10 5.67
N SER A 313 -18.43 28.96 6.60
CA SER A 313 -17.58 29.49 7.67
C SER A 313 -17.59 28.54 8.86
N ARG A 314 -16.64 27.62 8.91
CA ARG A 314 -16.50 26.67 10.02
C ARG A 314 -16.14 27.42 11.30
N VAL A 315 -17.07 27.50 12.25
CA VAL A 315 -16.78 27.86 13.63
C VAL A 315 -16.36 26.58 14.35
N ASN A 316 -15.14 26.56 14.88
CA ASN A 316 -14.56 25.41 15.58
C ASN A 316 -14.24 25.80 17.03
N VAL A 317 -14.56 24.90 17.95
CA VAL A 317 -14.05 24.89 19.32
C VAL A 317 -13.10 23.70 19.45
N ASP A 318 -11.81 23.98 19.62
CA ASP A 318 -10.76 22.98 19.80
C ASP A 318 -10.17 22.99 21.21
N GLY A 319 -9.62 21.85 21.61
CA GLY A 319 -9.00 21.70 22.92
C GLY A 319 -8.48 20.29 23.20
N PHE A 320 -8.42 19.96 24.48
CA PHE A 320 -7.97 18.65 24.95
C PHE A 320 -9.01 18.09 25.91
N VAL A 321 -9.38 16.82 25.73
CA VAL A 321 -10.43 16.19 26.52
C VAL A 321 -10.06 16.25 28.01
N GLY A 322 -10.95 16.77 28.84
CA GLY A 322 -10.73 16.99 30.28
C GLY A 322 -9.99 18.29 30.65
N LEU A 323 -9.80 19.21 29.72
CA LEU A 323 -9.25 20.55 29.95
C LEU A 323 -10.14 21.61 29.29
N PRO A 324 -10.26 22.82 29.87
CA PRO A 324 -11.01 23.92 29.25
C PRO A 324 -10.49 24.26 27.85
N ALA A 325 -11.38 24.63 26.92
CA ALA A 325 -10.99 25.09 25.60
C ALA A 325 -10.01 26.27 25.68
N GLY A 326 -9.03 26.30 24.76
CA GLY A 326 -7.93 27.27 24.77
C GLY A 326 -6.82 26.99 25.79
N SER A 327 -6.88 25.88 26.54
CA SER A 327 -5.73 25.42 27.33
C SER A 327 -4.52 25.13 26.43
N PRO A 328 -3.28 25.44 26.86
CA PRO A 328 -2.10 25.10 26.09
C PRO A 328 -1.98 23.58 25.92
N ALA A 329 -1.39 23.17 24.79
CA ALA A 329 -1.16 21.75 24.50
C ALA A 329 -0.33 21.09 25.61
N PRO A 330 -0.79 19.95 26.18
CA PRO A 330 0.01 19.21 27.14
C PRO A 330 1.28 18.67 26.48
N ASP A 331 2.41 18.73 27.19
CA ASP A 331 3.70 18.16 26.75
C ASP A 331 3.75 16.64 27.02
N ASP A 332 2.74 15.94 26.52
CA ASP A 332 2.58 14.48 26.63
C ASP A 332 2.54 13.78 25.27
N ALA A 333 2.50 14.55 24.17
CA ALA A 333 2.44 14.01 22.81
C ALA A 333 3.58 13.01 22.55
N ARG A 334 3.27 11.91 21.86
CA ARG A 334 4.30 10.96 21.43
C ARG A 334 5.14 11.63 20.37
N LYS A 335 6.40 11.92 20.69
CA LYS A 335 7.36 12.49 19.75
C LYS A 335 7.92 11.37 18.86
N PRO A 336 8.27 11.67 17.60
CA PRO A 336 9.00 10.70 16.79
C PRO A 336 10.25 10.25 17.54
N THR A 337 10.60 8.96 17.43
CA THR A 337 11.91 8.52 17.91
C THR A 337 12.96 9.37 17.21
N PRO A 338 13.92 9.98 17.94
CA PRO A 338 14.98 10.75 17.31
C PRO A 338 15.62 9.88 16.23
N SER A 339 15.82 10.45 15.04
CA SER A 339 16.58 9.76 14.00
C SER A 339 17.89 9.29 14.65
N PRO A 340 18.31 8.01 14.44
CA PRO A 340 19.55 7.52 15.00
C PRO A 340 20.65 8.54 14.72
N ALA A 341 21.42 8.92 15.75
CA ALA A 341 22.59 9.76 15.52
C ALA A 341 23.41 9.11 14.40
N PRO A 342 23.90 9.87 13.42
CA PRO A 342 24.78 9.32 12.39
C PRO A 342 25.85 8.48 13.08
N ALA A 343 25.99 7.22 12.67
CA ALA A 343 27.06 6.38 13.18
C ALA A 343 28.37 7.16 13.03
N PRO A 344 29.27 7.14 14.04
CA PRO A 344 30.58 7.75 13.87
C PRO A 344 31.16 7.27 12.55
N PRO A 345 31.71 8.17 11.71
CA PRO A 345 32.35 7.73 10.49
C PRO A 345 33.39 6.67 10.88
N PRO A 346 33.43 5.53 10.17
CA PRO A 346 34.44 4.51 10.45
C PRO A 346 35.82 5.18 10.42
N PRO A 347 36.76 4.76 11.28
CA PRO A 347 38.11 5.29 11.22
C PRO A 347 38.63 5.15 9.78
N PRO A 348 39.31 6.18 9.25
CA PRO A 348 39.84 6.12 7.91
C PRO A 348 40.72 4.86 7.80
N PRO A 349 40.57 4.05 6.74
CA PRO A 349 41.41 2.88 6.56
C PRO A 349 42.89 3.32 6.58
N ALA A 350 43.75 2.48 7.14
CA ALA A 350 45.18 2.71 7.08
C ALA A 350 45.60 2.88 5.60
N PRO A 351 46.54 3.77 5.26
CA PRO A 351 47.03 3.91 3.90
C PRO A 351 47.50 2.56 3.38
N GLU A 352 46.96 2.11 2.25
CA GLU A 352 47.43 0.89 1.60
C GLU A 352 48.91 1.04 1.23
N THR A 353 49.70 -0.01 1.47
CA THR A 353 51.08 -0.04 0.99
C THR A 353 51.11 -0.11 -0.55
N PRO A 354 52.22 0.30 -1.20
CA PRO A 354 52.33 0.22 -2.66
C PRO A 354 52.06 -1.19 -3.23
N ASP A 355 52.47 -2.24 -2.51
CA ASP A 355 52.26 -3.64 -2.92
C ASP A 355 50.78 -4.06 -2.79
N GLU A 356 50.10 -3.64 -1.71
CA GLU A 356 48.66 -3.87 -1.53
C GLU A 356 47.84 -3.14 -2.59
N GLN A 357 48.21 -1.88 -2.89
CA GLN A 357 47.57 -1.10 -3.94
C GLN A 357 47.77 -1.74 -5.33
N ALA A 358 48.97 -2.24 -5.64
CA ALA A 358 49.23 -2.93 -6.89
C ALA A 358 48.41 -4.23 -7.01
N ALA A 359 48.35 -5.02 -5.94
CA ALA A 359 47.56 -6.26 -5.90
C ALA A 359 46.06 -5.99 -6.04
N ARG A 360 45.55 -4.96 -5.36
CA ARG A 360 44.16 -4.49 -5.50
C ARG A 360 43.86 -4.06 -6.94
N VAL A 361 44.68 -3.20 -7.54
CA VAL A 361 44.46 -2.71 -8.92
C VAL A 361 44.44 -3.89 -9.90
N ALA A 362 45.32 -4.87 -9.74
CA ALA A 362 45.30 -6.08 -10.57
C ALA A 362 43.99 -6.89 -10.40
N ASN A 363 43.49 -7.04 -9.17
CA ASN A 363 42.21 -7.71 -8.90
C ASN A 363 41.02 -6.93 -9.48
N ASP A 364 41.01 -5.60 -9.34
CA ASP A 364 39.97 -4.72 -9.86
C ASP A 364 39.93 -4.77 -11.40
N GLN A 365 41.09 -4.83 -12.07
CA GLN A 365 41.17 -5.04 -13.52
C GLN A 365 40.50 -6.34 -13.96
N VAL A 366 40.76 -7.44 -13.26
CA VAL A 366 40.14 -8.74 -13.57
C VAL A 366 38.63 -8.70 -13.32
N ALA A 367 38.19 -8.15 -12.18
CA ALA A 367 36.78 -8.09 -11.83
C ALA A 367 35.98 -7.19 -12.79
N ILE A 368 36.54 -6.03 -13.17
CA ILE A 368 35.92 -5.13 -14.14
C ILE A 368 35.87 -5.79 -15.52
N ALA A 369 36.94 -6.45 -15.97
CA ALA A 369 36.92 -7.20 -17.23
C ALA A 369 35.80 -8.25 -17.24
N GLN A 370 35.71 -9.07 -16.19
CA GLN A 370 34.70 -10.11 -16.04
C GLN A 370 33.29 -9.54 -16.02
N LEU A 371 33.05 -8.41 -15.36
CA LEU A 371 31.74 -7.76 -15.35
C LEU A 371 31.33 -7.27 -16.74
N LEU A 372 32.24 -6.68 -17.51
CA LEU A 372 31.96 -6.20 -18.87
C LEU A 372 31.76 -7.37 -19.86
N ASP A 373 32.55 -8.43 -19.73
CA ASP A 373 32.40 -9.65 -20.54
C ASP A 373 31.08 -10.36 -20.25
N ALA A 374 30.70 -10.49 -18.96
CA ALA A 374 29.43 -11.07 -18.55
C ALA A 374 28.23 -10.27 -19.09
N ALA A 375 28.33 -8.94 -19.14
CA ALA A 375 27.30 -8.12 -19.75
C ALA A 375 27.13 -8.41 -21.25
N GLY A 376 28.23 -8.63 -21.97
CA GLY A 376 28.20 -9.07 -23.37
C GLY A 376 27.58 -10.47 -23.54
N ASP A 377 27.91 -11.41 -22.66
CA ASP A 377 27.35 -12.76 -22.67
C ASP A 377 25.83 -12.75 -22.41
N ILE A 378 25.37 -11.93 -21.45
CA ILE A 378 23.94 -11.74 -21.15
C ILE A 378 23.22 -11.11 -22.35
N ALA A 379 23.86 -10.16 -23.05
CA ALA A 379 23.29 -9.53 -24.23
C ALA A 379 23.27 -10.45 -25.48
N GLY A 380 23.96 -11.59 -25.44
CA GLY A 380 24.09 -12.51 -26.57
C GLY A 380 25.09 -12.07 -27.64
N ILE A 381 25.80 -10.96 -27.44
CA ILE A 381 26.89 -10.49 -28.29
C ILE A 381 27.89 -9.68 -27.46
N ARG A 382 29.19 -9.90 -27.67
CA ARG A 382 30.25 -9.21 -26.93
C ARG A 382 30.69 -7.94 -27.65
N GLY A 383 30.90 -6.86 -26.89
CA GLY A 383 31.69 -5.71 -27.31
C GLY A 383 33.16 -5.88 -26.96
N THR A 384 34.00 -4.92 -27.35
CA THR A 384 35.42 -4.88 -26.96
C THR A 384 35.61 -3.99 -25.73
N PRO A 385 35.88 -4.53 -24.53
CA PRO A 385 36.08 -3.72 -23.34
C PRO A 385 37.40 -2.94 -23.42
N THR A 386 37.37 -1.69 -23.00
CA THR A 386 38.54 -0.86 -22.75
C THR A 386 38.72 -0.72 -21.25
N ILE A 387 39.87 -1.13 -20.73
CA ILE A 387 40.19 -1.07 -19.30
C ILE A 387 41.44 -0.22 -19.12
N GLN A 388 41.38 0.72 -18.18
CA GLN A 388 42.46 1.62 -17.88
C GLN A 388 42.58 1.85 -16.37
N THR A 389 43.79 2.15 -15.92
CA THR A 389 44.05 2.59 -14.54
C THR A 389 44.21 4.10 -14.55
N VAL A 390 43.47 4.80 -13.69
CA VAL A 390 43.48 6.26 -13.58
C VAL A 390 43.80 6.69 -12.15
N ALA A 391 44.44 7.85 -12.00
CA ALA A 391 44.74 8.41 -10.69
C ALA A 391 43.46 8.91 -10.01
N CYS A 392 43.31 8.58 -8.73
CA CYS A 392 42.28 9.14 -7.86
C CYS A 392 42.74 10.52 -7.38
N GLN A 393 42.00 11.57 -7.73
CA GLN A 393 42.29 12.92 -7.24
C GLN A 393 41.27 13.33 -6.20
N ALA A 394 41.74 13.60 -4.98
CA ALA A 394 40.96 14.24 -3.94
C ALA A 394 41.63 15.59 -3.65
N GLU A 395 40.89 16.69 -3.83
CA GLU A 395 41.39 18.05 -3.59
C GLU A 395 42.69 18.40 -4.35
N GLY A 396 42.92 17.78 -5.52
CA GLY A 396 44.11 17.98 -6.34
C GLY A 396 45.34 17.19 -5.90
N ILE A 397 45.20 16.27 -4.95
CA ILE A 397 46.25 15.36 -4.48
C ILE A 397 45.97 13.95 -5.01
N ASP A 398 47.01 13.30 -5.53
CA ASP A 398 46.96 11.89 -5.93
C ASP A 398 46.75 11.01 -4.67
N SER A 399 45.54 10.47 -4.55
CA SER A 399 45.06 9.68 -3.41
C SER A 399 45.09 8.18 -3.66
N GLY A 400 45.50 7.76 -4.86
CA GLY A 400 45.64 6.35 -5.24
C GLY A 400 45.37 6.12 -6.72
N LEU A 401 45.15 4.86 -7.09
CA LEU A 401 44.79 4.43 -8.43
C LEU A 401 43.44 3.71 -8.41
N ARG A 402 42.52 4.06 -9.31
CA ARG A 402 41.32 3.26 -9.57
C ARG A 402 41.36 2.66 -10.97
N VAL A 403 40.64 1.56 -11.15
CA VAL A 403 40.44 0.96 -12.46
C VAL A 403 39.11 1.43 -13.02
N GLU A 404 39.11 1.81 -14.30
CA GLU A 404 37.90 2.11 -15.06
C GLU A 404 37.82 1.18 -16.26
N GLY A 405 36.62 0.67 -16.51
CA GLY A 405 36.31 -0.12 -17.68
C GLY A 405 35.13 0.48 -18.44
N SER A 406 35.14 0.34 -19.75
CA SER A 406 33.98 0.68 -20.59
C SER A 406 33.84 -0.27 -21.77
N VAL A 407 32.61 -0.51 -22.21
CA VAL A 407 32.30 -1.30 -23.39
C VAL A 407 31.05 -0.75 -24.08
N VAL A 408 31.00 -0.88 -25.40
CA VAL A 408 29.76 -0.72 -26.18
C VAL A 408 29.39 -2.09 -26.71
N ILE A 409 28.25 -2.62 -26.28
CA ILE A 409 27.72 -3.90 -26.72
C ILE A 409 26.81 -3.65 -27.93
N PRO A 410 27.13 -4.19 -29.13
CA PRO A 410 26.41 -3.92 -30.37
C PRO A 410 25.12 -4.76 -30.48
N VAL A 411 24.23 -4.64 -29.49
CA VAL A 411 23.02 -5.47 -29.35
C VAL A 411 22.09 -5.42 -30.57
N PHE A 412 22.15 -4.34 -31.36
CA PHE A 412 21.33 -4.20 -32.57
C PHE A 412 21.75 -5.10 -33.74
N GLU A 413 22.93 -5.72 -33.67
CA GLU A 413 23.33 -6.74 -34.65
C GLU A 413 22.55 -8.06 -34.48
N VAL A 414 22.03 -8.32 -33.27
CA VAL A 414 21.36 -9.57 -32.90
C VAL A 414 19.92 -9.40 -32.45
N ALA A 415 19.50 -8.18 -32.10
CA ALA A 415 18.16 -7.86 -31.64
C ALA A 415 17.63 -6.54 -32.23
N LYS A 416 16.30 -6.38 -32.30
CA LYS A 416 15.67 -5.14 -32.81
C LYS A 416 15.63 -4.01 -31.78
N THR A 417 15.65 -4.35 -30.49
CA THR A 417 15.66 -3.40 -29.38
C THR A 417 16.68 -3.84 -28.34
N ALA A 418 17.10 -2.92 -27.47
CA ALA A 418 18.06 -3.18 -26.41
C ALA A 418 17.41 -3.56 -25.07
N ASP A 419 16.08 -3.47 -24.95
CA ASP A 419 15.36 -3.50 -23.67
C ASP A 419 15.56 -4.81 -22.90
N ALA A 420 15.51 -5.95 -23.60
CA ALA A 420 15.69 -7.26 -22.99
C ALA A 420 17.12 -7.45 -22.43
N ALA A 421 18.13 -7.07 -23.20
CA ALA A 421 19.53 -7.11 -22.76
C ALA A 421 19.78 -6.11 -21.62
N TYR A 422 19.22 -4.91 -21.72
CA TYR A 422 19.30 -3.88 -20.69
C TYR A 422 18.75 -4.39 -19.35
N ALA A 423 17.52 -4.93 -19.34
CA ALA A 423 16.89 -5.46 -18.15
C ALA A 423 17.73 -6.60 -17.54
N ALA A 424 18.10 -7.59 -18.35
CA ALA A 424 18.87 -8.75 -17.88
C ALA A 424 20.23 -8.37 -17.29
N ILE A 425 20.95 -7.41 -17.90
CA ILE A 425 22.22 -6.91 -17.37
C ILE A 425 22.00 -6.21 -16.02
N THR A 426 21.01 -5.32 -15.93
CA THR A 426 20.75 -4.62 -14.65
C THR A 426 20.26 -5.56 -13.55
N ASP A 427 19.50 -6.60 -13.88
CA ASP A 427 19.07 -7.62 -12.91
C ASP A 427 20.24 -8.47 -12.43
N SER A 428 21.22 -8.77 -13.32
CA SER A 428 22.46 -9.44 -12.90
C SER A 428 23.26 -8.61 -11.90
N TRP A 429 23.28 -7.28 -12.04
CA TRP A 429 23.96 -6.39 -11.09
C TRP A 429 23.24 -6.32 -9.75
N LYS A 430 21.90 -6.29 -9.75
CA LYS A 430 21.10 -6.38 -8.52
C LYS A 430 21.34 -7.71 -7.81
N ALA A 431 21.38 -8.82 -8.54
CA ALA A 431 21.69 -10.14 -8.01
C ALA A 431 23.12 -10.20 -7.41
N ALA A 432 24.05 -9.41 -7.94
CA ALA A 432 25.40 -9.24 -7.40
C ALA A 432 25.48 -8.26 -6.21
N GLY A 433 24.34 -7.76 -5.70
CA GLY A 433 24.27 -6.89 -4.53
C GLY A 433 24.49 -5.39 -4.82
N MET A 434 24.38 -4.96 -6.09
CA MET A 434 24.40 -3.54 -6.43
C MET A 434 22.99 -2.94 -6.36
N SER A 435 22.88 -1.73 -5.82
CA SER A 435 21.63 -0.99 -5.70
C SER A 435 21.61 0.22 -6.66
N PRO A 436 20.43 0.66 -7.11
CA PRO A 436 20.31 1.88 -7.91
C PRO A 436 20.88 3.10 -7.17
N ALA A 437 21.77 3.84 -7.82
CA ALA A 437 22.45 5.03 -7.28
C ALA A 437 21.98 6.33 -7.97
N GLY A 438 20.84 6.26 -8.68
CA GLY A 438 20.25 7.36 -9.45
C GLY A 438 20.46 7.23 -10.96
N GLY A 439 19.99 8.23 -11.70
CA GLY A 439 20.09 8.26 -13.16
C GLY A 439 19.75 9.63 -13.72
N ALA A 440 20.33 9.94 -14.88
CA ALA A 440 20.04 11.16 -15.62
C ALA A 440 20.23 10.91 -17.12
N MET A 441 19.42 11.56 -17.96
CA MET A 441 19.56 11.55 -19.43
C MET A 441 19.59 10.12 -20.05
N GLY A 442 18.76 9.21 -19.52
CA GLY A 442 18.67 7.82 -20.00
C GLY A 442 19.86 6.94 -19.61
N ARG A 443 20.70 7.38 -18.66
CA ARG A 443 21.72 6.57 -18.01
C ARG A 443 21.25 6.17 -16.62
N LEU A 444 21.31 4.88 -16.30
CA LEU A 444 21.16 4.39 -14.93
C LEU A 444 22.53 4.12 -14.33
N ALA A 445 22.68 4.46 -13.05
CA ALA A 445 23.84 4.14 -12.24
C ALA A 445 23.46 3.14 -11.16
N PHE A 446 24.35 2.18 -10.92
CA PHE A 446 24.29 1.22 -9.83
C PHE A 446 25.56 1.35 -9.00
N GLY A 447 25.43 1.18 -7.69
CA GLY A 447 26.54 1.22 -6.77
C GLY A 447 26.43 0.12 -5.71
N THR A 448 27.54 -0.17 -5.05
CA THR A 448 27.58 -1.09 -3.90
C THR A 448 27.80 -0.31 -2.61
N ALA A 449 27.20 -0.78 -1.52
CA ALA A 449 27.46 -0.23 -0.19
C ALA A 449 28.81 -0.70 0.38
N SER A 450 29.44 -1.70 -0.24
CA SER A 450 30.73 -2.24 0.20
C SER A 450 31.88 -1.34 -0.25
N THR A 451 32.62 -0.77 0.69
CA THR A 451 33.81 0.05 0.43
C THR A 451 35.03 -0.73 -0.04
N THR A 452 34.94 -2.07 -0.06
CA THR A 452 36.04 -2.98 -0.46
C THR A 452 35.73 -3.77 -1.72
N ALA A 453 34.54 -3.60 -2.30
CA ALA A 453 34.17 -4.27 -3.53
C ALA A 453 35.05 -3.81 -4.71
N PRO A 454 35.53 -4.75 -5.57
CA PRO A 454 36.34 -4.41 -6.74
C PRO A 454 35.64 -3.50 -7.76
N VAL A 455 34.31 -3.56 -7.81
CA VAL A 455 33.48 -2.66 -8.62
C VAL A 455 32.59 -1.85 -7.69
N GLN A 456 32.85 -0.54 -7.63
CA GLN A 456 32.12 0.41 -6.79
C GLN A 456 30.88 0.96 -7.48
N GLN A 457 30.99 1.23 -8.78
CA GLN A 457 29.93 1.84 -9.55
C GLN A 457 29.89 1.27 -10.96
N THR A 458 28.70 1.02 -11.47
CA THR A 458 28.46 0.72 -12.87
C THR A 458 27.40 1.66 -13.43
N THR A 459 27.51 1.97 -14.72
CA THR A 459 26.46 2.71 -15.42
C THR A 459 26.13 2.02 -16.73
N ILE A 460 24.87 2.11 -17.14
CA ILE A 460 24.37 1.60 -18.41
C ILE A 460 23.52 2.67 -19.10
N ARG A 461 23.67 2.77 -20.41
CA ARG A 461 22.89 3.68 -21.24
C ARG A 461 22.69 3.09 -22.63
N GLY A 462 21.48 3.19 -23.18
CA GLY A 462 21.23 2.95 -24.60
C GLY A 462 21.80 4.07 -25.49
N THR A 463 22.53 3.70 -26.53
CA THR A 463 23.08 4.59 -27.57
C THR A 463 22.60 4.14 -28.94
N ALA A 464 22.94 4.89 -30.00
CA ALA A 464 22.65 4.45 -31.37
C ALA A 464 23.42 3.18 -31.78
N ASP A 465 24.57 2.94 -31.15
CA ASP A 465 25.47 1.83 -31.46
C ASP A 465 25.23 0.60 -30.56
N GLY A 466 24.32 0.69 -29.58
CA GLY A 466 23.95 -0.41 -28.70
C GLY A 466 23.88 -0.01 -27.22
N LEU A 467 24.38 -0.86 -26.32
CA LEU A 467 24.42 -0.58 -24.89
C LEU A 467 25.82 -0.13 -24.47
N SER A 468 25.94 1.10 -23.98
CA SER A 468 27.18 1.63 -23.41
C SER A 468 27.20 1.36 -21.91
N ILE A 469 28.21 0.62 -21.46
CA ILE A 469 28.42 0.27 -20.06
C ILE A 469 29.76 0.83 -19.60
N THR A 470 29.78 1.40 -18.41
CA THR A 470 31.01 1.80 -17.72
C THR A 470 31.05 1.20 -16.33
N ALA A 471 32.22 0.76 -15.87
CA ALA A 471 32.44 0.27 -14.52
C ALA A 471 33.64 0.97 -13.90
N GLN A 472 33.57 1.24 -12.59
CA GLN A 472 34.62 1.92 -11.85
C GLN A 472 34.90 1.15 -10.55
N GLY A 473 36.18 0.92 -10.27
CA GLY A 473 36.67 0.37 -9.02
C GLY A 473 36.82 1.43 -7.93
N ARG A 474 37.37 1.03 -6.79
CA ARG A 474 37.55 1.92 -5.64
C ARG A 474 38.77 2.84 -5.78
N CYS A 475 38.60 4.04 -5.22
CA CYS A 475 39.67 4.84 -4.65
C CYS A 475 39.71 4.47 -3.14
#